data_AF-A0ABC8WJY5-F1
#
_entry.id   AF-A0ABC8WJY5-F1
#
_cell.length_a   1.000
_cell.length_b   1.000
_cell.length_c   1.000
_cell.angle_alpha   90.00
_cell.angle_beta   90.00
_cell.angle_gamma   90.00
#
_symmetry.space_group_name_H-M   'P 1'
#
loop_
_entity.id
_entity.type
_entity.pdbx_description
1 polymer ?
#
loop_
_entity_poly.entity_id
_entity_poly.type
_entity_poly.pdbx_seq_one_letter_code
_entity_poly.pdbx_strand_id
1 'polypeptide(L)'
;MSTGAKAVAVLLVVVCAFVCNHQAADAACTLEQKKEILSNCMLYLEAPWLGRGVPPWYTTRCCVSVKKVPGMDMQCILNLCTEADKKAIVEQSLLKLKGHCSIWHTLPAAGRPHSH
;
A
#
# COMPACT_ATOMS: atom_id res chain seq x y z
N MET A 1 -9.40 -30.11 42.34
CA MET A 1 -9.90 -29.08 41.40
C MET A 1 -8.98 -28.98 40.18
N SER A 2 -9.53 -29.28 39.01
CA SER A 2 -9.30 -28.54 37.76
C SER A 2 -7.87 -28.47 37.16
N THR A 3 -7.21 -29.61 36.95
CA THR A 3 -6.00 -29.67 36.08
C THR A 3 -6.37 -29.56 34.59
N GLY A 4 -7.54 -30.08 34.22
CA GLY A 4 -8.05 -30.05 32.84
C GLY A 4 -8.35 -28.63 32.33
N ALA A 5 -8.96 -27.77 33.16
CA ALA A 5 -9.28 -26.40 32.74
C ALA A 5 -8.01 -25.55 32.51
N LYS A 6 -6.94 -25.81 33.28
CA LYS A 6 -5.65 -25.11 33.11
C LYS A 6 -4.99 -25.47 31.78
N ALA A 7 -4.98 -26.75 31.42
CA ALA A 7 -4.44 -27.21 30.14
C ALA A 7 -5.25 -26.67 28.95
N VAL A 8 -6.58 -26.65 29.07
CA VAL A 8 -7.48 -26.09 28.04
C VAL A 8 -7.29 -24.57 27.90
N ALA A 9 -7.15 -23.85 29.01
CA ALA A 9 -6.88 -22.41 28.98
C ALA A 9 -5.53 -22.09 28.32
N VAL A 10 -4.48 -22.86 28.61
CA VAL A 10 -3.17 -22.70 27.98
C VAL A 10 -3.23 -23.00 26.48
N LEU A 11 -3.92 -24.08 26.08
CA LEU A 11 -4.14 -24.41 24.66
C LEU A 11 -4.91 -23.31 23.92
N LEU A 12 -5.96 -22.75 24.54
CA LEU A 12 -6.73 -21.64 23.95
C LEU A 12 -5.88 -20.37 23.81
N VAL A 13 -5.06 -20.03 24.82
CA VAL A 13 -4.17 -18.87 24.75
C VAL A 13 -3.10 -19.06 23.67
N VAL A 14 -2.53 -20.26 23.54
CA VAL A 14 -1.55 -20.57 22.49
C VAL A 14 -2.19 -20.48 21.11
N VAL A 15 -3.36 -21.09 20.90
CA VAL A 15 -4.08 -21.01 19.61
C VAL A 15 -4.46 -19.57 19.29
N CYS A 16 -4.98 -18.80 20.25
CA CYS A 16 -5.27 -17.37 20.05
C CYS A 16 -4.00 -16.56 19.74
N ALA A 17 -2.88 -16.83 20.43
CA ALA A 17 -1.62 -16.16 20.14
C ALA A 17 -1.13 -16.49 18.73
N PHE A 18 -1.20 -17.74 18.28
CA PHE A 18 -0.84 -18.11 16.91
C PHE A 18 -1.78 -17.50 15.87
N VAL A 19 -3.10 -17.49 16.09
CA VAL A 19 -4.09 -16.90 15.17
C VAL A 19 -3.98 -15.36 15.11
N CYS A 20 -3.71 -14.70 16.24
CA CYS A 20 -3.49 -13.25 16.29
C CYS A 20 -2.13 -12.86 15.71
N ASN A 21 -1.10 -13.70 15.86
CA ASN A 21 0.24 -13.43 15.34
C ASN A 21 0.38 -13.81 13.85
N HIS A 22 -0.44 -14.73 13.33
CA HIS A 22 -0.49 -15.03 11.89
C HIS A 22 -1.16 -13.90 11.07
N GLN A 23 -2.04 -13.12 11.67
CA GLN A 23 -2.56 -11.90 11.02
C GLN A 23 -1.50 -10.81 10.85
N ALA A 24 -0.32 -10.95 11.48
CA ALA A 24 0.82 -10.04 11.28
C ALA A 24 1.78 -10.50 10.16
N ALA A 25 1.54 -11.65 9.52
CA ALA A 25 2.43 -12.19 8.47
C ALA A 25 1.94 -11.88 7.04
N ASP A 26 0.64 -11.64 6.85
CA ASP A 26 0.08 -11.08 5.62
C ASP A 26 -0.28 -9.62 5.90
N ALA A 27 0.69 -8.72 5.73
CA ALA A 27 0.49 -7.31 6.06
C ALA A 27 -0.59 -6.69 5.16
N ALA A 28 -1.84 -6.75 5.62
CA ALA A 28 -2.99 -6.17 4.95
C ALA A 28 -2.80 -4.65 4.84
N CYS A 29 -3.26 -4.08 3.73
CA CYS A 29 -3.24 -2.64 3.56
C CYS A 29 -4.17 -1.97 4.57
N THR A 30 -3.83 -0.76 4.99
CA THR A 30 -4.64 0.02 5.92
C THR A 30 -5.43 1.12 5.20
N LEU A 31 -6.49 1.61 5.86
CA LEU A 31 -7.29 2.73 5.35
C LEU A 31 -6.46 4.01 5.25
N GLU A 32 -5.48 4.19 6.13
CA GLU A 32 -4.53 5.30 6.13
C GLU A 32 -3.64 5.23 4.89
N GLN A 33 -3.11 4.05 4.56
CA GLN A 33 -2.33 3.85 3.32
C GLN A 33 -3.17 4.15 2.08
N LYS A 34 -4.44 3.72 2.05
CA LYS A 34 -5.37 4.09 0.98
C LYS A 34 -5.49 5.60 0.87
N LYS A 35 -5.79 6.29 1.98
CA LYS A 35 -5.99 7.74 2.02
C LYS A 35 -4.74 8.49 1.56
N GLU A 36 -3.56 8.08 2.03
CA GLU A 36 -2.29 8.66 1.61
C GLU A 36 -2.05 8.48 0.11
N ILE A 37 -2.31 7.30 -0.46
CA ILE A 37 -2.13 7.05 -1.90
C ILE A 37 -3.11 7.88 -2.73
N LEU A 38 -4.41 7.85 -2.40
CA LEU A 38 -5.42 8.60 -3.15
C LEU A 38 -5.13 10.10 -3.11
N SER A 39 -4.65 10.63 -1.99
CA SER A 39 -4.29 12.05 -1.86
C SER A 39 -2.98 12.40 -2.56
N ASN A 40 -1.90 11.66 -2.30
CA ASN A 40 -0.56 12.03 -2.80
C ASN A 40 -0.35 11.67 -4.27
N CYS A 41 -1.10 10.71 -4.81
CA CYS A 41 -1.00 10.26 -6.19
C CYS A 41 -2.15 10.76 -7.07
N MET A 42 -3.07 11.58 -6.54
CA MET A 42 -4.33 11.97 -7.19
C MET A 42 -4.13 12.46 -8.63
N LEU A 43 -3.14 13.31 -8.88
CA LEU A 43 -2.82 13.83 -10.22
C LEU A 43 -2.51 12.75 -11.26
N TYR A 44 -1.92 11.63 -10.83
CA TYR A 44 -1.66 10.48 -11.70
C TYR A 44 -2.89 9.58 -11.84
N LEU A 45 -3.72 9.53 -10.79
CA LEU A 45 -4.90 8.68 -10.72
C LEU A 45 -6.11 9.26 -11.45
N GLU A 46 -6.31 10.57 -11.46
CA GLU A 46 -7.49 11.26 -12.01
C GLU A 46 -7.46 11.46 -13.53
N ALA A 47 -6.39 11.07 -14.25
CA ALA A 47 -6.17 11.52 -15.62
C ALA A 47 -6.55 10.51 -16.73
N PRO A 48 -7.79 10.56 -17.27
CA PRO A 48 -8.08 10.07 -18.61
C PRO A 48 -7.91 11.15 -19.71
N TRP A 49 -7.88 12.45 -19.37
CA TRP A 49 -7.94 13.57 -20.34
C TRP A 49 -6.59 14.19 -20.76
N LEU A 50 -5.51 13.89 -20.05
CA LEU A 50 -4.15 14.22 -20.50
C LEU A 50 -3.55 12.91 -20.99
N GLY A 51 -3.38 12.75 -22.31
CA GLY A 51 -2.82 11.54 -22.95
C GLY A 51 -1.41 11.10 -22.51
N ARG A 52 -0.93 11.64 -21.39
CA ARG A 52 0.22 11.26 -20.56
C ARG A 52 -0.07 11.82 -19.16
N GLY A 53 -0.71 11.05 -18.28
CA GLY A 53 -0.66 11.37 -16.86
C GLY A 53 0.81 11.48 -16.47
N VAL A 54 1.25 12.63 -15.93
CA VAL A 54 2.66 12.83 -15.58
C VAL A 54 3.02 11.76 -14.57
N PRO A 55 3.93 10.81 -14.91
CA PRO A 55 4.25 9.73 -14.01
C PRO A 55 4.82 10.31 -12.71
N PRO A 56 4.41 9.79 -11.54
CA PRO A 56 4.97 10.25 -10.29
C PRO A 56 6.47 10.00 -10.30
N TRP A 57 7.25 11.06 -10.10
CA TRP A 57 8.69 10.94 -9.98
C TRP A 57 9.05 10.15 -8.71
N TYR A 58 10.14 9.38 -8.74
CA TYR A 58 10.48 8.42 -7.69
C TYR A 58 10.75 9.05 -6.29
N THR A 59 10.98 10.37 -6.22
CA THR A 59 11.11 11.15 -4.97
C THR A 59 9.82 11.83 -4.53
N THR A 60 8.75 11.77 -5.31
CA THR A 60 7.49 12.41 -4.96
C THR A 60 6.84 11.75 -3.76
N ARG A 61 6.03 12.53 -3.03
CA ARG A 61 5.21 12.02 -1.91
C ARG A 61 4.34 10.83 -2.33
N CYS A 62 3.93 10.76 -3.60
CA CYS A 62 3.22 9.61 -4.15
C CYS A 62 4.05 8.32 -4.02
N CYS A 63 5.27 8.27 -4.58
CA CYS A 63 6.09 7.07 -4.50
C CYS A 63 6.59 6.74 -3.09
N VAL A 64 6.75 7.75 -2.23
CA VAL A 64 7.00 7.51 -0.80
C VAL A 64 5.81 6.78 -0.16
N SER A 65 4.58 7.16 -0.49
CA SER A 65 3.37 6.51 0.03
C SER A 65 3.20 5.09 -0.52
N VAL A 66 3.44 4.88 -1.81
CA VAL A 66 3.40 3.56 -2.46
C VAL A 66 4.35 2.57 -1.78
N LYS A 67 5.55 3.03 -1.41
CA LYS A 67 6.56 2.21 -0.71
C LYS A 67 6.21 1.84 0.71
N LYS A 68 5.30 2.58 1.36
CA LYS A 68 4.79 2.21 2.70
C LYS A 68 3.82 1.03 2.62
N VAL A 69 3.27 0.74 1.44
CA VAL A 69 2.39 -0.41 1.25
C VAL A 69 3.22 -1.68 1.20
N PRO A 70 2.86 -2.72 1.98
CA PRO A 70 3.55 -4.02 1.94
C PRO A 70 3.64 -4.56 0.52
N GLY A 71 4.86 -4.88 0.07
CA GLY A 71 5.11 -5.37 -1.29
C GLY A 71 4.74 -4.40 -2.42
N MET A 72 4.45 -3.13 -2.11
CA MET A 72 3.82 -2.16 -3.00
C MET A 72 2.57 -2.74 -3.67
N ASP A 73 1.79 -3.53 -2.94
CA ASP A 73 0.59 -4.17 -3.46
C ASP A 73 -0.56 -3.16 -3.63
N MET A 74 -0.63 -2.57 -4.82
CA MET A 74 -1.68 -1.62 -5.16
C MET A 74 -3.04 -2.27 -5.37
N GLN A 75 -3.10 -3.59 -5.60
CA GLN A 75 -4.37 -4.32 -5.68
C GLN A 75 -5.03 -4.36 -4.30
N CYS A 76 -4.23 -4.57 -3.26
CA CYS A 76 -4.69 -4.51 -1.88
C CYS A 76 -5.24 -3.11 -1.50
N ILE A 77 -4.67 -2.02 -2.03
CA ILE A 77 -5.23 -0.67 -1.90
C ILE A 77 -6.54 -0.51 -2.67
N LEU A 78 -6.62 -1.02 -3.90
CA LEU A 78 -7.83 -0.99 -4.72
C LEU A 78 -9.00 -1.70 -4.04
N ASN A 79 -8.73 -2.79 -3.32
CA ASN A 79 -9.75 -3.52 -2.57
C ASN A 79 -10.33 -2.72 -1.39
N LEU A 80 -9.60 -1.71 -0.89
CA LEU A 80 -10.09 -0.78 0.14
C LEU A 80 -10.82 0.44 -0.43
N CYS A 81 -10.77 0.65 -1.75
CA CYS A 81 -11.46 1.74 -2.43
C CYS A 81 -12.97 1.51 -2.41
N THR A 82 -13.70 2.54 -2.00
CA THR A 82 -15.15 2.59 -2.15
C THR A 82 -15.53 2.80 -3.62
N GLU A 83 -16.79 2.58 -3.95
CA GLU A 83 -17.30 2.89 -5.31
C GLU A 83 -17.16 4.38 -5.66
N ALA A 84 -17.17 5.27 -4.67
CA ALA A 84 -16.89 6.69 -4.90
C ALA A 84 -15.40 6.93 -5.22
N ASP A 85 -14.49 6.27 -4.49
CA ASP A 85 -13.05 6.32 -4.75
C ASP A 85 -12.74 5.82 -6.17
N LYS A 86 -13.32 4.68 -6.57
CA LYS A 86 -13.13 4.08 -7.89
C LYS A 86 -13.64 4.95 -9.04
N LYS A 87 -14.70 5.74 -8.81
CA LYS A 87 -15.19 6.73 -9.79
C LYS A 87 -14.25 7.93 -9.93
N ALA A 88 -13.50 8.26 -8.89
CA ALA A 88 -12.57 9.39 -8.88
C ALA A 88 -11.19 9.04 -9.47
N ILE A 89 -10.89 7.76 -9.71
CA ILE A 89 -9.58 7.31 -10.20
C ILE A 89 -9.70 6.41 -11.43
N VAL A 90 -8.62 6.36 -12.20
CA VAL A 90 -8.39 5.31 -13.20
C VAL A 90 -7.73 4.13 -12.49
N GLU A 91 -8.48 3.05 -12.27
CA GLU A 91 -7.99 1.86 -11.53
C GLU A 91 -6.67 1.32 -12.12
N GLN A 92 -6.55 1.31 -13.45
CA GLN A 92 -5.30 0.88 -14.11
C GLN A 92 -4.11 1.76 -13.76
N SER A 93 -4.31 3.06 -13.55
CA SER A 93 -3.26 3.97 -13.09
C SER A 93 -2.82 3.59 -11.67
N LEU A 94 -3.76 3.30 -10.78
CA LEU A 94 -3.43 2.83 -9.42
C LEU A 94 -2.54 1.58 -9.46
N LEU A 95 -2.89 0.59 -10.27
CA LEU A 95 -2.10 -0.65 -10.39
C LEU A 95 -0.71 -0.43 -11.00
N LYS A 96 -0.56 0.57 -11.89
CA LYS A 96 0.73 0.94 -12.50
C LYS A 96 1.68 1.70 -11.58
N LEU A 97 1.22 2.18 -10.42
CA LEU A 97 2.07 2.89 -9.44
C LEU A 97 3.24 2.03 -8.97
N LYS A 98 3.03 0.71 -8.78
CA LYS A 98 4.09 -0.21 -8.37
C LYS A 98 5.28 -0.14 -9.31
N GLY A 99 5.04 -0.26 -10.61
CA GLY A 99 6.10 -0.24 -11.63
C GLY A 99 6.81 1.11 -11.76
N HIS A 100 6.08 2.22 -11.60
CA HIS A 100 6.67 3.55 -11.65
C HIS A 100 7.57 3.82 -10.43
N CYS A 101 7.11 3.43 -9.24
CA CYS A 101 7.82 3.72 -7.99
C CYS A 101 8.91 2.69 -7.63
N SER A 102 8.97 1.53 -8.33
CA SER A 102 9.98 0.50 -8.13
C SER A 102 11.36 0.81 -8.73
N ILE A 103 11.50 1.86 -9.55
CA ILE A 103 12.75 2.23 -10.26
C ILE A 103 13.90 2.64 -9.28
N TRP A 104 13.66 2.61 -7.97
CA TRP A 104 14.65 2.90 -6.93
C TRP A 104 15.84 1.93 -6.84
N HIS A 105 15.83 0.79 -7.53
CA HIS A 105 16.96 -0.16 -7.48
C HIS A 105 18.01 0.03 -8.59
N THR A 106 17.74 0.81 -9.64
CA THR A 106 18.64 0.90 -10.81
C THR A 106 19.29 2.27 -11.01
N LEU A 107 18.91 3.28 -10.23
CA LEU A 107 19.63 4.55 -10.26
C LEU A 107 20.70 4.53 -9.14
N PRO A 108 22.01 4.42 -9.47
CA PRO A 108 23.01 4.98 -8.57
C PRO A 108 22.59 6.44 -8.30
N ALA A 109 22.89 6.96 -7.12
CA ALA A 109 22.56 8.31 -6.67
C ALA A 109 23.17 9.41 -7.59
N ALA A 110 22.75 9.46 -8.85
CA ALA A 110 23.18 10.38 -9.86
C ALA A 110 22.28 11.60 -9.74
N GLY A 111 22.80 12.56 -8.99
CA GLY A 111 22.62 13.98 -9.23
C GLY A 111 21.18 14.48 -9.22
N ARG A 112 20.81 15.14 -8.13
CA ARG A 112 19.91 16.31 -8.19
C ARG A 112 20.31 17.20 -9.38
N PRO A 113 19.40 17.57 -10.28
CA PRO A 113 19.35 18.91 -10.79
C PRO A 113 18.29 19.64 -9.97
N HIS A 114 18.75 20.42 -8.98
CA HIS A 114 18.03 21.64 -8.66
C HIS A 114 18.14 22.52 -9.89
N SER A 115 17.01 22.91 -10.47
CA SER A 115 16.97 23.87 -11.58
C SER A 115 15.89 24.90 -11.29
N HIS A 116 16.38 26.03 -10.75
CA HIS A 116 15.89 27.42 -10.78
C HIS A 116 14.42 27.72 -10.45
#